data_AF-A0A2E8UUX3-F1
#
_entry.id   AF-A0A2E8UUX3-F1
#
_cell.length_a   1.000
_cell.length_b   1.000
_cell.length_c   1.000
_cell.angle_alpha   90.00
_cell.angle_beta   90.00
_cell.angle_gamma   90.00
#
_symmetry.space_group_name_H-M   'P 1'
#
loop_
_entity.id
_entity.type
_entity.pdbx_description
1 polymer ?
#
loop_
_entity_poly.entity_id
_entity_poly.type
_entity_poly.pdbx_seq_one_letter_code
_entity_poly.pdbx_strand_id
1 'polypeptide(L)'
;MDESKQKYGWFKGYIMAVRPNKPIVDCVGIEGFGVSRLEQQADGSYAKILREVGLYTDLRTGEVLEEWKNPMTNETVKVHPIANDPFNYVIEDYFPQPPQFGGLNTEKPPRIPFILPWQQRGNRIDMEIHINLFYPNALDPKKWVRESSGPMVTVSEMFAFHVDAQQMQDPSYTTLPFSGTWGRITPFLPWMLMGQEPGHCLYQAFMGSGEDLEQVHSRQMLDYVEKHYPKYFTAPETYDPNTPSLSSLELYAIEREPFQG
;
A
#
# COMPACT_ATOMS: atom_id res chain seq x y z
N MET A 1 15.94 -18.47 -1.98
CA MET A 1 15.67 -17.20 -1.25
C MET A 1 16.50 -17.22 0.03
N ASP A 2 16.99 -16.07 0.48
CA ASP A 2 17.83 -15.95 1.67
C ASP A 2 17.04 -15.25 2.80
N GLU A 3 16.64 -16.00 3.82
CA GLU A 3 15.83 -15.54 4.96
C GLU A 3 16.63 -14.67 5.95
N SER A 4 17.96 -14.66 5.83
CA SER A 4 18.84 -13.79 6.62
C SER A 4 18.85 -12.35 6.13
N LYS A 5 18.35 -12.09 4.91
CA LYS A 5 18.36 -10.77 4.28
C LYS A 5 16.98 -10.15 4.25
N GLN A 6 16.93 -8.86 4.57
CA GLN A 6 15.78 -8.02 4.26
C GLN A 6 15.87 -7.47 2.83
N LYS A 7 14.73 -7.03 2.30
CA LYS A 7 14.56 -6.59 0.92
C LYS A 7 13.71 -5.34 0.89
N TYR A 8 14.09 -4.40 0.03
CA TYR A 8 13.32 -3.19 -0.21
C TYR A 8 12.50 -3.32 -1.49
N GLY A 9 11.26 -2.88 -1.43
CA GLY A 9 10.47 -2.50 -2.61
C GLY A 9 10.08 -1.03 -2.46
N TRP A 10 9.99 -0.30 -3.56
CA TRP A 10 9.69 1.13 -3.58
C TRP A 10 8.46 1.42 -4.44
N PHE A 11 7.83 2.56 -4.21
CA PHE A 11 6.77 3.12 -5.05
C PHE A 11 6.89 4.64 -5.15
N LYS A 12 6.53 5.18 -6.32
CA LYS A 12 6.57 6.62 -6.60
C LYS A 12 5.56 7.00 -7.67
N GLY A 13 4.72 7.99 -7.40
CA GLY A 13 3.67 8.40 -8.34
C GLY A 13 2.76 9.50 -7.83
N TYR A 14 1.50 9.43 -8.25
CA TYR A 14 0.50 10.45 -8.03
C TYR A 14 -0.80 9.89 -7.47
N ILE A 15 -1.49 10.72 -6.69
CA ILE A 15 -2.87 10.48 -6.25
C ILE A 15 -3.75 11.55 -6.85
N MET A 16 -4.77 11.10 -7.56
CA MET A 16 -5.72 11.93 -8.29
C MET A 16 -7.11 11.81 -7.67
N ALA A 17 -7.88 12.89 -7.70
CA ALA A 17 -9.30 12.89 -7.35
C ALA A 17 -10.17 12.72 -8.60
N VAL A 18 -10.98 11.65 -8.61
CA VAL A 18 -12.02 11.41 -9.60
C VAL A 18 -13.37 11.77 -8.99
N ARG A 19 -14.06 12.76 -9.58
CA ARG A 19 -15.39 13.20 -9.13
C ARG A 19 -16.39 13.20 -10.29
N PRO A 20 -17.66 12.83 -10.08
CA PRO A 20 -18.65 12.82 -11.16
C PRO A 20 -18.81 14.19 -11.82
N ASN A 21 -18.82 14.21 -13.17
CA ASN A 21 -19.03 15.42 -13.98
C ASN A 21 -18.04 16.56 -13.69
N LYS A 22 -16.82 16.24 -13.24
CA LYS A 22 -15.72 17.19 -13.02
C LYS A 22 -14.44 16.68 -13.70
N PRO A 23 -13.52 17.58 -14.10
CA PRO A 23 -12.17 17.18 -14.46
C PRO A 23 -11.48 16.44 -13.32
N ILE A 24 -10.62 15.49 -13.66
CA ILE A 24 -9.70 14.84 -12.72
C ILE A 24 -8.73 15.90 -12.19
N VAL A 25 -8.40 15.82 -10.90
CA VAL A 25 -7.47 16.73 -10.24
C VAL A 25 -6.31 15.93 -9.67
N ASP A 26 -5.08 16.28 -10.04
CA ASP A 26 -3.89 15.79 -9.35
C ASP A 26 -3.85 16.42 -7.95
N CYS A 27 -3.90 15.60 -6.90
CA CYS A 27 -4.00 16.08 -5.52
C CYS A 27 -2.63 16.26 -4.88
N VAL A 28 -1.84 15.18 -4.86
CA VAL A 28 -0.53 15.06 -4.20
C VAL A 28 0.32 14.01 -4.91
N GLY A 29 1.63 14.11 -4.78
CA GLY A 29 2.53 13.00 -5.07
C GLY A 29 2.48 11.95 -3.96
N ILE A 30 2.93 10.74 -4.26
CA ILE A 30 3.08 9.64 -3.31
C ILE A 30 4.43 8.97 -3.52
N GLU A 31 5.25 8.90 -2.47
CA GLU A 31 6.56 8.26 -2.50
C GLU A 31 6.77 7.43 -1.24
N GLY A 32 7.35 6.24 -1.38
CA GLY A 32 7.53 5.37 -0.23
C GLY A 32 8.24 4.08 -0.57
N PHE A 33 8.51 3.31 0.48
CA PHE A 33 9.13 2.01 0.36
C PHE A 33 8.63 1.07 1.45
N GLY A 34 8.66 -0.21 1.12
CA GLY A 34 8.48 -1.31 2.06
C GLY A 34 9.78 -2.04 2.29
N VAL A 35 10.01 -2.47 3.52
CA VAL A 35 11.10 -3.36 3.90
C VAL A 35 10.51 -4.68 4.36
N SER A 36 10.99 -5.78 3.80
CA SER A 36 10.44 -7.10 4.05
C SER A 36 11.49 -8.17 4.26
N ARG A 37 11.16 -9.19 5.03
CA ARG A 37 11.89 -10.45 5.10
C ARG A 37 10.94 -11.62 4.87
N LEU A 38 11.51 -12.77 4.54
CA LEU A 38 10.78 -14.03 4.53
C LEU A 38 11.19 -14.85 5.74
N GLU A 39 10.22 -15.54 6.32
CA GLU A 39 10.42 -16.51 7.39
C GLU A 39 9.64 -17.79 7.06
N GLN A 40 10.35 -18.89 6.90
CA GLN A 40 9.73 -20.20 6.70
C GLN A 40 9.04 -20.66 7.99
N GLN A 41 7.79 -21.04 7.85
CA GLN A 41 6.94 -21.51 8.94
C GLN A 41 7.06 -23.04 9.10
N ALA A 42 6.66 -23.54 10.27
CA ALA A 42 6.75 -24.96 10.60
C ALA A 42 5.94 -25.88 9.66
N ASP A 43 4.90 -25.35 9.02
CA ASP A 43 4.05 -26.05 8.05
C ASP A 43 4.56 -25.98 6.61
N GLY A 44 5.71 -25.32 6.38
CA GLY A 44 6.33 -25.15 5.06
C GLY A 44 5.85 -23.91 4.30
N SER A 45 4.87 -23.16 4.81
CA SER A 45 4.50 -21.85 4.27
C SER A 45 5.60 -20.80 4.53
N TYR A 46 5.53 -19.67 3.85
CA TYR A 46 6.44 -18.54 4.07
C TYR A 46 5.68 -17.30 4.53
N ALA A 47 6.03 -16.76 5.67
CA ALA A 47 5.57 -15.45 6.09
C ALA A 47 6.44 -14.37 5.44
N LYS A 48 5.84 -13.53 4.60
CA LYS A 48 6.42 -12.24 4.18
C LYS A 48 6.10 -11.21 5.25
N ILE A 49 7.09 -10.92 6.08
CA ILE A 49 6.98 -9.99 7.19
C ILE A 49 7.45 -8.62 6.70
N LEU A 50 6.61 -7.60 6.81
CA LEU A 50 6.95 -6.30 6.22
C LEU A 50 6.45 -5.09 7.00
N ARG A 51 7.19 -3.99 6.82
CA ARG A 51 6.80 -2.63 7.16
C ARG A 51 6.75 -1.81 5.87
N GLU A 52 5.86 -0.84 5.82
CA GLU A 52 5.82 0.11 4.72
C GLU A 52 5.54 1.53 5.19
N VAL A 53 6.23 2.48 4.57
CA VAL A 53 6.04 3.91 4.79
C VAL A 53 5.75 4.57 3.44
N GLY A 54 4.73 5.43 3.41
CA GLY A 54 4.34 6.21 2.24
C GLY A 54 4.08 7.66 2.63
N LEU A 55 4.80 8.58 2.01
CA LEU A 55 4.72 10.01 2.25
C LEU A 55 4.02 10.69 1.07
N TYR A 56 3.19 11.69 1.37
CA TYR A 56 2.55 12.52 0.37
C TYR A 56 3.41 13.75 0.10
N THR A 57 3.56 14.13 -1.16
CA THR A 57 4.47 15.20 -1.57
C THR A 57 3.79 16.30 -2.37
N ASP A 58 4.33 17.50 -2.31
CA ASP A 58 3.92 18.60 -3.18
C ASP A 58 4.23 18.25 -4.63
N LEU A 59 3.25 18.43 -5.51
CA LEU A 59 3.35 18.04 -6.91
C LEU A 59 4.45 18.79 -7.68
N ARG A 60 4.84 19.99 -7.23
CA ARG A 60 5.81 20.85 -7.91
C ARG A 60 7.19 20.77 -7.28
N THR A 61 7.27 20.83 -5.95
CA THR A 61 8.56 20.86 -5.23
C THR A 61 9.06 19.47 -4.86
N GLY A 62 8.17 18.47 -4.76
CA GLY A 62 8.48 17.14 -4.26
C GLY A 62 8.70 17.09 -2.75
N GLU A 63 8.46 18.20 -2.02
CA GLU A 63 8.62 18.26 -0.58
C GLU A 63 7.53 17.43 0.12
N VAL A 64 7.89 16.76 1.21
CA VAL A 64 6.95 16.02 2.04
C VAL A 64 5.95 16.99 2.67
N LEU A 65 4.66 16.71 2.51
CA LEU A 65 3.57 17.53 3.02
C LEU A 65 3.19 17.11 4.44
N GLU A 66 3.23 18.06 5.37
CA GLU A 66 2.61 17.92 6.71
C GLU A 66 1.20 18.53 6.76
N GLU A 67 0.97 19.54 5.93
CA GLU A 67 -0.33 20.15 5.69
C GLU A 67 -0.56 20.26 4.18
N TRP A 68 -1.82 20.17 3.77
CA TRP A 68 -2.20 20.27 2.37
C TRP A 68 -3.43 21.16 2.22
N LYS A 69 -3.35 22.12 1.31
CA LYS A 69 -4.50 22.93 0.92
C LYS A 69 -5.30 22.17 -0.13
N ASN A 70 -6.43 21.63 0.29
CA ASN A 70 -7.32 20.88 -0.58
C ASN A 70 -7.88 21.80 -1.68
N PRO A 71 -7.55 21.61 -2.98
CA PRO A 71 -8.02 22.49 -4.05
C PRO A 71 -9.52 22.35 -4.33
N MET A 72 -10.17 21.34 -3.74
CA MET A 72 -11.57 21.02 -3.96
C MET A 72 -12.47 21.64 -2.89
N THR A 73 -12.00 21.74 -1.64
CA THR A 73 -12.73 22.36 -0.51
C THR A 73 -12.16 23.71 -0.09
N ASN A 74 -10.96 24.05 -0.56
CA ASN A 74 -10.17 25.23 -0.17
C ASN A 74 -9.76 25.27 1.32
N GLU A 75 -9.98 24.17 2.05
CA GLU A 75 -9.52 23.99 3.42
C GLU A 75 -8.05 23.54 3.46
N THR A 76 -7.33 23.91 4.53
CA THR A 76 -6.01 23.35 4.82
C THR A 76 -6.18 22.25 5.85
N VAL A 77 -5.73 21.05 5.51
CA VAL A 77 -5.86 19.85 6.34
C VAL A 77 -4.50 19.30 6.70
N LYS A 78 -4.39 18.68 7.87
CA LYS A 78 -3.20 17.95 8.26
C LYS A 78 -3.10 16.66 7.46
N VAL A 79 -1.92 16.38 6.91
CA VAL A 79 -1.64 15.16 6.15
C VAL A 79 -1.26 14.04 7.11
N HIS A 80 -1.75 12.83 6.84
CA HIS A 80 -1.46 11.64 7.63
C HIS A 80 -0.79 10.57 6.76
N PRO A 81 0.56 10.41 6.86
CA PRO A 81 1.32 9.43 6.09
C PRO A 81 0.87 7.98 6.29
N ILE A 82 1.19 7.13 5.31
CA ILE A 82 1.07 5.68 5.42
C ILE A 82 2.23 5.18 6.27
N ALA A 83 1.95 4.41 7.32
CA ALA A 83 2.94 3.85 8.23
C ALA A 83 2.41 2.51 8.75
N ASN A 84 2.40 1.49 7.88
CA ASN A 84 1.81 0.19 8.20
C ASN A 84 2.88 -0.71 8.82
N ASP A 85 2.64 -1.15 10.06
CA ASP A 85 3.55 -2.00 10.85
C ASP A 85 2.78 -2.93 11.81
N PRO A 86 2.80 -4.26 11.60
CA PRO A 86 3.27 -4.95 10.41
C PRO A 86 2.19 -5.04 9.32
N PHE A 87 2.61 -5.34 8.08
CA PHE A 87 1.71 -5.59 6.94
C PHE A 87 1.98 -6.97 6.33
N ASN A 88 1.91 -8.02 7.16
CA ASN A 88 2.35 -9.35 6.80
C ASN A 88 1.46 -10.02 5.74
N TYR A 89 2.07 -10.91 4.96
CA TYR A 89 1.39 -11.78 3.99
C TYR A 89 1.95 -13.21 4.07
N VAL A 90 1.08 -14.21 4.22
CA VAL A 90 1.49 -15.61 4.24
C VAL A 90 1.36 -16.20 2.83
N ILE A 91 2.43 -16.81 2.34
CA ILE A 91 2.51 -17.52 1.06
C ILE A 91 2.41 -19.01 1.36
N GLU A 92 1.31 -19.63 0.93
CA GLU A 92 1.03 -21.06 1.02
C GLU A 92 0.50 -21.58 -0.33
N ASP A 93 0.15 -22.86 -0.41
CA ASP A 93 -0.35 -23.51 -1.64
C ASP A 93 -1.65 -22.91 -2.19
N TYR A 94 -2.33 -22.08 -1.40
CA TYR A 94 -3.60 -21.45 -1.73
C TYR A 94 -3.54 -19.95 -1.47
N PHE A 95 -4.30 -19.17 -2.23
CA PHE A 95 -4.48 -17.75 -1.92
C PHE A 95 -5.10 -17.59 -0.52
N PRO A 96 -4.66 -16.57 0.24
CA PRO A 96 -5.20 -16.30 1.56
C PRO A 96 -6.70 -16.06 1.47
N GLN A 97 -7.42 -16.50 2.50
CA GLN A 97 -8.82 -16.17 2.64
C GLN A 97 -8.98 -14.65 2.77
N PRO A 98 -10.09 -14.08 2.27
CA PRO A 98 -10.37 -12.67 2.50
C PRO A 98 -10.28 -12.35 4.00
N PRO A 99 -9.71 -11.20 4.39
CA PRO A 99 -9.72 -10.75 5.77
C PRO A 99 -11.15 -10.75 6.33
N GLN A 100 -11.29 -11.27 7.56
CA GLN A 100 -12.59 -11.36 8.24
C GLN A 100 -13.08 -10.00 8.78
N PHE A 101 -12.22 -8.97 8.79
CA PHE A 101 -12.51 -7.58 9.20
C PHE A 101 -13.41 -7.49 10.45
N GLY A 102 -12.90 -7.95 11.61
CA GLY A 102 -13.68 -7.94 12.85
C GLY A 102 -14.88 -8.90 12.88
N GLY A 103 -14.90 -9.92 12.01
CA GLY A 103 -15.98 -10.89 11.89
C GLY A 103 -17.12 -10.47 10.96
N LEU A 104 -16.98 -9.34 10.26
CA LEU A 104 -18.02 -8.81 9.39
C LEU A 104 -18.01 -9.45 8.00
N ASN A 105 -16.89 -10.03 7.57
CA ASN A 105 -16.81 -10.81 6.35
C ASN A 105 -16.92 -12.30 6.69
N THR A 106 -18.13 -12.85 6.53
CA THR A 106 -18.45 -14.25 6.88
C THR A 106 -18.42 -15.20 5.68
N GLU A 107 -18.26 -14.66 4.47
CA GLU A 107 -18.15 -15.47 3.26
C GLU A 107 -16.81 -16.22 3.26
N LYS A 108 -16.88 -17.53 3.03
CA LYS A 108 -15.73 -18.42 2.87
C LYS A 108 -15.64 -18.85 1.42
N PRO A 109 -15.02 -18.07 0.53
CA PRO A 109 -14.84 -18.48 -0.85
C PRO A 109 -14.05 -19.79 -0.93
N PRO A 110 -14.22 -20.56 -2.01
CA PRO A 110 -13.46 -21.79 -2.21
C PRO A 110 -11.95 -21.49 -2.17
N ARG A 111 -11.16 -22.41 -1.63
CA ARG A 111 -9.70 -22.28 -1.66
C ARG A 111 -9.21 -22.32 -3.11
N ILE A 112 -8.53 -21.27 -3.54
CA ILE A 112 -7.98 -21.13 -4.89
C ILE A 112 -6.49 -21.46 -4.82
N PRO A 113 -5.98 -22.43 -5.61
CA PRO A 113 -4.54 -22.70 -5.67
C PRO A 113 -3.74 -21.43 -5.98
N PHE A 114 -2.59 -21.26 -5.33
CA PHE A 114 -1.70 -20.10 -5.50
C PHE A 114 -0.92 -20.20 -6.81
N ILE A 115 -1.63 -20.09 -7.94
CA ILE A 115 -1.05 -20.11 -9.29
C ILE A 115 -1.15 -18.69 -9.85
N LEU A 116 0.00 -18.04 -10.01
CA LEU A 116 0.08 -16.67 -10.51
C LEU A 116 0.01 -16.63 -12.05
N PRO A 117 -0.65 -15.63 -12.64
CA PRO A 117 -0.93 -15.55 -14.08
C PRO A 117 0.27 -15.01 -14.87
N TRP A 118 1.42 -15.69 -14.80
CA TRP A 118 2.63 -15.29 -15.50
C TRP A 118 2.46 -15.35 -17.02
N GLN A 119 2.99 -14.35 -17.71
CA GLN A 119 3.11 -14.28 -19.16
C GLN A 119 4.57 -14.02 -19.52
N GLN A 120 5.11 -14.72 -20.51
CA GLN A 120 6.48 -14.49 -20.97
C GLN A 120 6.50 -14.03 -22.43
N ARG A 121 7.25 -12.96 -22.71
CA ARG A 121 7.49 -12.37 -24.03
C ARG A 121 9.00 -12.18 -24.22
N GLY A 122 9.64 -13.15 -24.86
CA GLY A 122 11.11 -13.14 -25.00
C GLY A 122 11.78 -13.16 -23.62
N ASN A 123 12.62 -12.16 -23.35
CA ASN A 123 13.34 -12.02 -22.08
C ASN A 123 12.52 -11.32 -20.97
N ARG A 124 11.28 -10.91 -21.23
CA ARG A 124 10.42 -10.22 -20.27
C ARG A 124 9.34 -11.15 -19.76
N ILE A 125 9.24 -11.25 -18.44
CA ILE A 125 8.17 -11.95 -17.74
C ILE A 125 7.26 -10.90 -17.09
N ASP A 126 5.97 -11.04 -17.30
CA ASP A 126 4.95 -10.11 -16.83
C ASP A 126 3.90 -10.84 -15.99
N MET A 127 3.37 -10.18 -14.97
CA MET A 127 2.34 -10.73 -14.11
C MET A 127 1.51 -9.61 -13.50
N GLU A 128 0.21 -9.84 -13.36
CA GLU A 128 -0.73 -8.90 -12.75
C GLU A 128 -1.42 -9.54 -11.55
N ILE A 129 -1.60 -8.76 -10.48
CA ILE A 129 -2.43 -9.12 -9.32
C ILE A 129 -3.42 -7.99 -9.09
N HIS A 130 -4.71 -8.34 -9.12
CA HIS A 130 -5.79 -7.42 -8.80
C HIS A 130 -6.51 -7.89 -7.53
N ILE A 131 -6.56 -7.04 -6.52
CA ILE A 131 -7.25 -7.29 -5.26
C ILE A 131 -8.44 -6.34 -5.21
N ASN A 132 -9.65 -6.87 -5.42
CA ASN A 132 -10.89 -6.10 -5.42
C ASN A 132 -11.69 -6.42 -4.16
N LEU A 133 -11.96 -5.40 -3.35
CA LEU A 133 -12.56 -5.55 -2.03
C LEU A 133 -13.81 -4.67 -1.90
N PHE A 134 -14.82 -5.24 -1.26
CA PHE A 134 -16.00 -4.53 -0.77
C PHE A 134 -16.27 -4.99 0.66
N TYR A 135 -16.08 -4.12 1.64
CA TYR A 135 -16.09 -4.50 3.05
C TYR A 135 -16.57 -3.35 3.94
N PRO A 136 -16.98 -3.63 5.20
CA PRO A 136 -17.45 -2.59 6.10
C PRO A 136 -16.38 -1.56 6.45
N ASN A 137 -16.78 -0.30 6.51
CA ASN A 137 -15.88 0.80 6.79
C ASN A 137 -15.54 0.86 8.29
N ALA A 138 -14.25 0.89 8.63
CA ALA A 138 -13.80 1.12 10.01
C ALA A 138 -14.18 2.53 10.53
N LEU A 139 -14.36 3.49 9.61
CA LEU A 139 -14.81 4.84 9.91
C LEU A 139 -16.35 4.88 9.89
N ASP A 140 -17.00 4.54 11.02
CA ASP A 140 -18.46 4.64 11.16
C ASP A 140 -18.93 6.06 10.78
N PRO A 141 -19.77 6.23 9.73
CA PRO A 141 -20.20 7.54 9.25
C PRO A 141 -20.97 8.38 10.29
N LYS A 142 -21.49 7.76 11.36
CA LYS A 142 -22.10 8.51 12.48
C LYS A 142 -21.07 9.19 13.37
N LYS A 143 -19.86 8.60 13.47
CA LYS A 143 -18.75 9.11 14.28
C LYS A 143 -17.78 9.95 13.43
N TRP A 144 -17.46 9.47 12.23
CA TRP A 144 -16.45 10.02 11.30
C TRP A 144 -17.14 10.73 10.14
N VAL A 145 -17.90 11.79 10.45
CA VAL A 145 -18.83 12.40 9.49
C VAL A 145 -18.11 12.93 8.24
N ARG A 146 -16.94 13.55 8.40
CA ARG A 146 -16.22 14.19 7.29
C ARG A 146 -15.23 13.26 6.61
N GLU A 147 -14.81 12.20 7.29
CA GLU A 147 -13.77 11.28 6.84
C GLU A 147 -14.33 10.00 6.23
N SER A 148 -15.54 9.60 6.64
CA SER A 148 -16.16 8.36 6.18
C SER A 148 -16.82 8.51 4.82
N SER A 149 -16.51 7.58 3.92
CA SER A 149 -17.20 7.40 2.63
C SER A 149 -18.54 6.67 2.73
N GLY A 150 -19.04 6.42 3.93
CA GLY A 150 -20.24 5.64 4.20
C GLY A 150 -19.95 4.31 4.90
N PRO A 151 -20.97 3.44 5.06
CA PRO A 151 -20.88 2.23 5.89
C PRO A 151 -20.01 1.12 5.28
N MET A 152 -19.74 1.19 3.98
CA MET A 152 -18.93 0.22 3.25
C MET A 152 -17.84 0.95 2.47
N VAL A 153 -16.73 0.25 2.25
CA VAL A 153 -15.58 0.70 1.46
C VAL A 153 -15.46 -0.19 0.23
N THR A 154 -15.27 0.45 -0.92
CA THR A 154 -14.89 -0.22 -2.17
C THR A 154 -13.45 0.16 -2.48
N VAL A 155 -12.57 -0.84 -2.57
CA VAL A 155 -11.14 -0.65 -2.85
C VAL A 155 -10.68 -1.62 -3.92
N SER A 156 -9.75 -1.17 -4.76
CA SER A 156 -9.01 -2.03 -5.67
C SER A 156 -7.52 -1.72 -5.56
N GLU A 157 -6.68 -2.75 -5.44
CA GLU A 157 -5.23 -2.67 -5.61
C GLU A 157 -4.86 -3.43 -6.89
N MET A 158 -4.10 -2.81 -7.78
CA MET A 158 -3.73 -3.35 -9.08
C MET A 158 -2.22 -3.25 -9.25
N PHE A 159 -1.56 -4.40 -9.31
CA PHE A 159 -0.11 -4.50 -9.45
C PHE A 159 0.23 -5.12 -10.79
N ALA A 160 1.10 -4.47 -11.56
CA ALA A 160 1.70 -5.05 -12.75
C ALA A 160 3.20 -5.15 -12.55
N PHE A 161 3.75 -6.36 -12.66
CA PHE A 161 5.16 -6.67 -12.47
C PHE A 161 5.83 -6.99 -13.81
N HIS A 162 7.07 -6.55 -13.96
CA HIS A 162 7.94 -6.82 -15.09
C HIS A 162 9.29 -7.32 -14.55
N VAL A 163 9.67 -8.53 -14.95
CA VAL A 163 10.83 -9.27 -14.46
C VAL A 163 11.68 -9.70 -15.66
N ASP A 164 13.01 -9.66 -15.49
CA ASP A 164 13.94 -10.22 -16.46
C ASP A 164 14.00 -11.76 -16.33
N ALA A 165 13.75 -12.46 -17.43
CA ALA A 165 13.70 -13.92 -17.45
C ALA A 165 15.04 -14.57 -17.09
N GLN A 166 16.17 -13.95 -17.47
CA GLN A 166 17.50 -14.47 -17.12
C GLN A 166 17.76 -14.29 -15.62
N GLN A 167 17.42 -13.13 -15.06
CA GLN A 167 17.57 -12.90 -13.61
C GLN A 167 16.69 -13.84 -12.79
N MET A 168 15.47 -14.14 -13.25
CA MET A 168 14.57 -15.08 -12.56
C MET A 168 15.14 -16.51 -12.51
N GLN A 169 15.96 -16.91 -13.48
CA GLN A 169 16.60 -18.22 -13.53
C GLN A 169 17.98 -18.25 -12.88
N ASP A 170 18.54 -17.10 -12.48
CA ASP A 170 19.87 -17.02 -11.89
C ASP A 170 19.82 -17.30 -10.37
N PRO A 171 20.39 -18.42 -9.90
CA PRO A 171 20.31 -18.82 -8.50
C PRO A 171 21.15 -17.95 -7.57
N SER A 172 22.00 -17.05 -8.09
CA SER A 172 22.79 -16.12 -7.29
C SER A 172 21.95 -14.97 -6.72
N TYR A 173 20.79 -14.68 -7.32
CA TYR A 173 19.89 -13.64 -6.81
C TYR A 173 19.18 -14.11 -5.54
N THR A 174 19.50 -13.46 -4.42
CA THR A 174 18.77 -13.64 -3.16
C THR A 174 17.48 -12.80 -3.12
N THR A 175 17.39 -11.78 -3.97
CA THR A 175 16.25 -10.88 -4.22
C THR A 175 16.10 -10.75 -5.72
N LEU A 176 14.88 -10.91 -6.24
CA LEU A 176 14.59 -10.75 -7.66
C LEU A 176 14.28 -9.27 -7.93
N PRO A 177 15.11 -8.56 -8.70
CA PRO A 177 14.77 -7.21 -9.14
C PRO A 177 13.54 -7.24 -10.02
N PHE A 178 12.71 -6.21 -9.91
CA PHE A 178 11.56 -6.03 -10.80
C PHE A 178 11.25 -4.55 -10.97
N SER A 179 10.55 -4.24 -12.05
CA SER A 179 9.93 -2.94 -12.28
C SER A 179 8.43 -3.13 -12.52
N GLY A 180 7.63 -2.09 -12.38
CA GLY A 180 6.19 -2.24 -12.51
C GLY A 180 5.39 -1.00 -12.22
N THR A 181 4.08 -1.18 -12.15
CA THR A 181 3.14 -0.13 -11.74
C THR A 181 2.23 -0.61 -10.63
N TRP A 182 1.91 0.32 -9.74
CA TRP A 182 0.88 0.19 -8.74
C TRP A 182 -0.25 1.17 -9.05
N GLY A 183 -1.43 0.63 -9.33
CA GLY A 183 -2.67 1.37 -9.39
C GLY A 183 -3.53 1.08 -8.17
N ARG A 184 -4.28 2.06 -7.70
CA ARG A 184 -5.23 1.88 -6.59
C ARG A 184 -6.48 2.71 -6.79
N ILE A 185 -7.63 2.12 -6.48
CA ILE A 185 -8.89 2.85 -6.29
C ILE A 185 -9.23 2.76 -4.81
N THR A 186 -9.48 3.90 -4.18
CA THR A 186 -9.88 3.97 -2.77
C THR A 186 -10.73 5.21 -2.57
N PRO A 187 -11.67 5.25 -1.60
CA PRO A 187 -12.39 6.48 -1.29
C PRO A 187 -11.43 7.66 -1.04
N PHE A 188 -11.94 8.89 -1.02
CA PHE A 188 -11.12 10.02 -0.59
C PHE A 188 -10.46 9.70 0.75
N LEU A 189 -9.16 10.00 0.86
CA LEU A 189 -8.42 9.64 2.06
C LEU A 189 -9.02 10.35 3.26
N PRO A 190 -9.12 9.68 4.43
CA PRO A 190 -9.81 10.24 5.60
C PRO A 190 -9.38 11.66 5.95
N TRP A 191 -8.06 11.92 5.89
CA TRP A 191 -7.46 13.21 6.19
C TRP A 191 -7.77 14.31 5.16
N MET A 192 -8.28 13.97 3.98
CA MET A 192 -8.73 14.95 2.98
C MET A 192 -10.07 15.59 3.36
N LEU A 193 -10.79 15.03 4.35
CA LEU A 193 -12.09 15.48 4.84
C LEU A 193 -13.18 15.57 3.76
N MET A 194 -13.14 14.64 2.81
CA MET A 194 -14.05 14.56 1.66
C MET A 194 -14.92 13.29 1.67
N GLY A 195 -15.15 12.66 2.82
CA GLY A 195 -15.90 11.42 2.94
C GLY A 195 -17.32 11.50 2.38
N GLN A 196 -17.99 12.65 2.52
CA GLN A 196 -19.35 12.86 1.99
C GLN A 196 -19.39 13.25 0.51
N GLU A 197 -18.23 13.49 -0.12
CA GLU A 197 -18.15 13.90 -1.52
C GLU A 197 -18.23 12.68 -2.45
N PRO A 198 -19.04 12.73 -3.52
CA PRO A 198 -19.07 11.65 -4.49
C PRO A 198 -17.76 11.62 -5.26
N GLY A 199 -17.12 10.44 -5.30
CA GLY A 199 -15.85 10.26 -5.99
C GLY A 199 -14.93 9.29 -5.25
N HIS A 200 -13.68 9.28 -5.68
CA HIS A 200 -12.63 8.45 -5.09
C HIS A 200 -11.25 8.99 -5.45
N CYS A 201 -10.24 8.50 -4.76
CA CYS A 201 -8.85 8.62 -5.15
C CYS A 201 -8.48 7.51 -6.16
N LEU A 202 -7.74 7.91 -7.19
CA LEU A 202 -7.04 7.02 -8.12
C LEU A 202 -5.54 7.22 -7.94
N TYR A 203 -4.83 6.14 -7.62
CA TYR A 203 -3.38 6.13 -7.54
C TYR A 203 -2.84 5.63 -8.87
N GLN A 204 -1.77 6.26 -9.34
CA GLN A 204 -0.95 5.75 -10.42
C GLN A 204 0.51 5.96 -10.03
N ALA A 205 1.20 4.86 -9.75
CA ALA A 205 2.60 4.88 -9.33
C ALA A 205 3.44 3.86 -10.09
N PHE A 206 4.71 4.17 -10.25
CA PHE A 206 5.73 3.17 -10.51
C PHE A 206 6.06 2.44 -9.23
N MET A 207 6.47 1.19 -9.36
CA MET A 207 7.02 0.41 -8.26
C MET A 207 8.19 -0.44 -8.75
N GLY A 208 9.03 -0.89 -7.83
CA GLY A 208 10.16 -1.75 -8.16
C GLY A 208 10.88 -2.32 -6.95
N SER A 209 11.92 -3.08 -7.23
CA SER A 209 12.85 -3.64 -6.25
C SER A 209 14.18 -3.94 -6.94
N GLY A 210 15.27 -3.89 -6.16
CA GLY A 210 16.63 -4.18 -6.63
C GLY A 210 17.51 -2.94 -6.72
N GLU A 211 16.91 -1.75 -6.80
CA GLU A 211 17.59 -0.45 -6.71
C GLU A 211 17.83 -0.05 -5.24
N ASP A 212 18.88 0.73 -5.02
CA ASP A 212 19.05 1.44 -3.74
C ASP A 212 17.98 2.53 -3.63
N LEU A 213 17.45 2.75 -2.42
CA LEU A 213 16.43 3.78 -2.20
C LEU A 213 16.88 5.18 -2.63
N GLU A 214 18.18 5.48 -2.52
CA GLU A 214 18.76 6.77 -2.95
C GLU A 214 18.77 6.97 -4.48
N GLN A 215 18.63 5.89 -5.26
CA GLN A 215 18.50 5.99 -6.72
C GLN A 215 17.08 6.39 -7.14
N VAL A 216 16.08 6.16 -6.27
CA VAL A 216 14.66 6.30 -6.58
C VAL A 216 14.03 7.51 -5.87
N HIS A 217 14.37 7.70 -4.59
CA HIS A 217 13.82 8.74 -3.74
C HIS A 217 14.79 9.91 -3.55
N SER A 218 14.23 11.10 -3.36
CA SER A 218 15.05 12.27 -3.04
C SER A 218 15.66 12.14 -1.65
N ARG A 219 16.83 12.76 -1.45
CA ARG A 219 17.48 12.78 -0.12
C ARG A 219 16.58 13.41 0.94
N GLN A 220 15.81 14.44 0.59
CA GLN A 220 14.84 15.08 1.48
C GLN A 220 13.75 14.10 1.96
N MET A 221 13.22 13.26 1.07
CA MET A 221 12.21 12.24 1.43
C MET A 221 12.81 11.24 2.41
N LEU A 222 14.00 10.72 2.11
CA LEU A 222 14.66 9.73 2.95
C LEU A 222 15.07 10.31 4.32
N ASP A 223 15.55 11.55 4.38
CA ASP A 223 15.86 12.26 5.63
C ASP A 223 14.61 12.44 6.50
N TYR A 224 13.45 12.70 5.87
CA TYR A 224 12.18 12.76 6.57
C TYR A 224 11.83 11.40 7.20
N VAL A 225 11.99 10.30 6.46
CA VAL A 225 11.76 8.95 6.98
C VAL A 225 12.74 8.62 8.10
N GLU A 226 14.03 8.93 7.96
CA GLU A 226 15.04 8.70 9.01
C GLU A 226 14.71 9.43 10.31
N LYS A 227 14.23 10.66 10.20
CA LYS A 227 13.89 11.49 11.36
C LYS A 227 12.57 11.09 12.02
N HIS A 228 11.54 10.78 11.23
CA HIS A 228 10.16 10.63 11.73
C HIS A 228 9.70 9.17 11.80
N TYR A 229 10.30 8.29 11.00
CA TYR A 229 9.93 6.89 10.82
C TYR A 229 11.16 5.94 10.79
N PRO A 230 12.17 6.08 11.68
CA PRO A 230 13.44 5.37 11.55
C PRO A 230 13.31 3.84 11.54
N LYS A 231 12.31 3.28 12.22
CA LYS A 231 12.08 1.83 12.27
C LYS A 231 11.69 1.21 10.91
N TYR A 232 11.25 2.02 9.95
CA TYR A 232 10.78 1.54 8.65
C TYR A 232 11.90 1.19 7.67
N PHE A 233 13.17 1.40 8.06
CA PHE A 233 14.34 0.85 7.36
C PHE A 233 14.67 -0.59 7.76
N THR A 234 13.95 -1.17 8.73
CA THR A 234 14.22 -2.54 9.19
C THR A 234 12.93 -3.34 9.20
N ALA A 235 12.93 -4.50 8.55
CA ALA A 235 11.80 -5.43 8.62
C ALA A 235 11.65 -5.95 10.06
N PRO A 236 10.42 -6.26 10.53
CA PRO A 236 10.24 -6.95 11.79
C PRO A 236 10.98 -8.29 11.78
N GLU A 237 11.53 -8.70 12.93
CA GLU A 237 12.42 -9.86 12.98
C GLU A 237 11.69 -11.20 12.86
N THR A 238 10.51 -11.31 13.46
CA THR A 238 9.74 -12.55 13.55
C THR A 238 8.28 -12.34 13.20
N TYR A 239 7.66 -13.35 12.61
CA TYR A 239 6.22 -13.39 12.35
C TYR A 239 5.45 -13.70 13.64
N ASP A 240 4.39 -12.92 13.92
CA ASP A 240 3.39 -13.25 14.93
C ASP A 240 2.02 -13.41 14.23
N PRO A 241 1.44 -14.62 14.19
CA PRO A 241 0.15 -14.87 13.55
C PRO A 241 -1.02 -14.17 14.25
N ASN A 242 -0.85 -13.68 15.49
CA ASN A 242 -1.88 -12.95 16.22
C ASN A 242 -1.88 -11.45 15.92
N THR A 243 -0.83 -10.94 15.27
CA THR A 243 -0.76 -9.53 14.91
C THR A 243 -1.49 -9.31 13.57
N PRO A 244 -2.62 -8.57 13.55
CA PRO A 244 -3.39 -8.37 12.34
C PRO A 244 -2.65 -7.44 11.35
N SER A 245 -2.67 -7.79 10.06
CA SER A 245 -2.32 -6.87 8.98
C SER A 245 -3.51 -5.93 8.72
N LEU A 246 -3.43 -4.72 9.24
CA LEU A 246 -4.47 -3.69 9.10
C LEU A 246 -4.21 -2.84 7.85
N SER A 247 -5.27 -2.40 7.16
CA SER A 247 -5.11 -1.39 6.11
C SER A 247 -4.93 -0.01 6.73
N SER A 248 -4.51 0.95 5.91
CA SER A 248 -4.37 2.35 6.34
C SER A 248 -5.69 2.97 6.87
N LEU A 249 -6.87 2.46 6.48
CA LEU A 249 -8.15 2.95 7.02
C LEU A 249 -8.40 2.46 8.45
N GLU A 250 -8.13 1.19 8.74
CA GLU A 250 -8.25 0.67 10.11
C GLU A 250 -7.21 1.30 11.03
N LEU A 251 -5.97 1.48 10.56
CA LEU A 251 -4.94 2.20 11.30
C LEU A 251 -5.34 3.64 11.58
N TYR A 252 -5.90 4.35 10.58
CA TYR A 252 -6.43 5.70 10.79
C TYR A 252 -7.51 5.74 11.87
N ALA A 253 -8.44 4.78 11.86
CA ALA A 253 -9.52 4.71 12.86
C ALA A 253 -9.00 4.45 14.29
N ILE A 254 -7.87 3.76 14.43
CA ILE A 254 -7.23 3.45 15.73
C ILE A 254 -6.38 4.62 16.22
N GLU A 255 -5.62 5.25 15.33
CA GLU A 255 -4.61 6.25 15.70
C GLU A 255 -5.15 7.67 15.80
N ARG A 256 -6.34 7.93 15.25
CA ARG A 256 -6.89 9.28 15.08
C ARG A 256 -8.22 9.41 15.79
N GLU A 257 -8.62 10.67 15.98
CA GLU A 257 -9.94 11.03 16.45
C GLU A 257 -10.71 11.74 15.32
N PRO A 258 -12.04 11.65 15.29
CA PRO A 258 -12.86 12.35 14.31
C PRO A 258 -12.63 13.85 14.36
N PHE A 259 -12.59 14.46 13.18
CA PHE A 259 -12.51 15.90 13.00
C PHE A 259 -13.69 16.58 13.68
N GLN A 260 -13.40 17.58 14.52
CA GLN A 260 -14.39 18.28 15.35
C GLN A 260 -14.85 19.63 14.77
N GLY A 261 -14.44 19.96 13.54
CA GLY A 261 -14.66 21.28 12.91
C GLY A 261 -15.62 21.30 11.72
#